data_AF-A0A1Q7VHL4-F1
#
_entry.id   AF-A0A1Q7VHL4-F1
#
_cell.length_a   1.000
_cell.length_b   1.000
_cell.length_c   1.000
_cell.angle_alpha   90.00
_cell.angle_beta   90.00
_cell.angle_gamma   90.00
#
_symmetry.space_group_name_H-M   'P 1'
#
loop_
_entity.id
_entity.type
_entity.pdbx_description
1 polymer ?
#
loop_
_entity_poly.entity_id
_entity_poly.type
_entity_poly.pdbx_seq_one_letter_code
_entity_poly.pdbx_strand_id
1 'polypeptide(L)'
;MRALWVTGIVLLGAAPITAQQDDRWQITLNDGRILWELHLVRFRGDTLVVQQGDSTFRFQINQVDELRLVRKAERRQTAEPNRYGGVLGGADDEVFRLTLYNLVERRQIVAQIFKDHPPAPSP
;
A
#
# COMPACT_ATOMS: atom_id res chain seq x y z
N MET A 1 56.16 5.63 22.49
CA MET A 1 55.75 4.96 21.24
C MET A 1 54.47 4.18 21.50
N ARG A 2 53.48 4.36 20.60
CA ARG A 2 52.33 3.47 20.29
C ARG A 2 51.21 3.35 21.33
N ALA A 3 50.20 4.21 21.17
CA ALA A 3 48.82 3.88 21.47
C ALA A 3 48.03 3.96 20.15
N LEU A 4 47.49 2.84 19.66
CA LEU A 4 46.57 2.83 18.52
C LEU A 4 45.37 1.95 18.87
N TRP A 5 44.39 2.66 19.41
CA TRP A 5 42.94 2.52 19.37
C TRP A 5 42.34 1.35 18.59
N VAL A 6 41.50 0.64 19.33
CA VAL A 6 40.42 -0.24 18.87
C VAL A 6 39.38 0.61 18.12
N THR A 7 38.91 0.14 16.97
CA THR A 7 37.63 0.62 16.41
C THR A 7 36.86 -0.59 15.89
N GLY A 8 35.94 -1.08 16.72
CA GLY A 8 34.92 -2.03 16.32
C GLY A 8 33.84 -1.31 15.53
N ILE A 9 33.63 -1.73 14.29
CA ILE A 9 32.51 -1.27 13.46
C ILE A 9 31.27 -2.04 13.89
N VAL A 10 30.32 -1.35 14.50
CA VAL A 10 28.97 -1.86 14.71
C VAL A 10 28.21 -1.72 13.38
N LEU A 11 27.99 -2.84 12.69
CA LEU A 11 27.08 -2.93 11.56
C LEU A 11 25.64 -2.96 12.08
N LEU A 12 24.99 -1.79 12.07
CA LEU A 12 23.54 -1.69 12.20
C LEU A 12 22.91 -2.23 10.91
N GLY A 13 22.32 -3.41 11.00
CA GLY A 13 21.53 -4.01 9.92
C GLY A 13 20.30 -3.17 9.63
N ALA A 14 20.35 -2.36 8.58
CA ALA A 14 19.16 -1.81 7.95
C ALA A 14 18.48 -2.95 7.18
N ALA A 15 17.39 -3.49 7.72
CA ALA A 15 16.47 -4.29 6.91
C ALA A 15 16.01 -3.40 5.74
N PRO A 16 16.01 -3.90 4.48
CA PRO A 16 15.51 -3.12 3.36
C PRO A 16 14.02 -2.90 3.59
N ILE A 17 13.66 -1.67 3.95
CA ILE A 17 12.30 -1.19 3.79
C ILE A 17 12.09 -1.15 2.28
N THR A 18 11.39 -2.15 1.74
CA THR A 18 11.00 -2.17 0.33
C THR A 18 10.01 -1.03 0.14
N ALA A 19 10.54 0.13 -0.25
CA ALA A 19 9.73 1.27 -0.64
C ALA A 19 8.82 0.84 -1.81
N GLN A 20 7.67 1.49 -1.95
CA GLN A 20 6.52 1.12 -2.80
C GLN A 20 6.76 0.97 -4.33
N GLN A 21 7.97 0.66 -4.81
CA GLN A 21 8.33 0.65 -6.23
C GLN A 21 7.46 -0.31 -7.07
N ASP A 22 6.90 -1.37 -6.47
CA ASP A 22 6.06 -2.36 -7.15
C ASP A 22 4.60 -2.42 -6.66
N ASP A 23 4.23 -1.72 -5.58
CA ASP A 23 2.84 -1.80 -5.09
C ASP A 23 1.92 -0.93 -5.94
N ARG A 24 0.81 -1.53 -6.38
CA ARG A 24 -0.22 -0.89 -7.20
C ARG A 24 -1.51 -0.89 -6.41
N TRP A 25 -1.94 0.30 -6.02
CA TRP A 25 -3.16 0.45 -5.23
C TRP A 25 -4.37 0.69 -6.11
N GLN A 26 -5.50 0.16 -5.65
CA GLN A 26 -6.83 0.51 -6.12
C GLN A 26 -7.60 1.16 -4.96
N ILE A 27 -8.37 2.20 -5.27
CA ILE A 27 -9.31 2.83 -4.34
C ILE A 27 -10.72 2.71 -4.91
N THR A 28 -11.66 2.27 -4.08
CA THR A 28 -13.10 2.42 -4.33
C THR A 28 -13.63 3.56 -3.47
N LEU A 29 -14.29 4.51 -4.10
CA LEU A 29 -14.91 5.66 -3.45
C LEU A 29 -16.39 5.40 -3.15
N ASN A 30 -16.93 6.13 -2.19
CA ASN A 30 -18.33 6.04 -1.77
C ASN A 30 -19.36 6.44 -2.84
N ASP A 31 -18.92 7.13 -3.90
CA ASP A 31 -19.72 7.45 -5.09
C ASP A 31 -19.68 6.34 -6.16
N GLY A 32 -19.03 5.21 -5.86
CA GLY A 32 -18.91 4.06 -6.74
C GLY A 32 -17.76 4.14 -7.75
N ARG A 33 -17.00 5.24 -7.81
CA ARG A 33 -15.82 5.33 -8.67
C ARG A 33 -14.70 4.43 -8.16
N ILE A 34 -14.01 3.79 -9.10
CA ILE A 34 -12.84 2.94 -8.83
C ILE A 34 -11.64 3.53 -9.56
N LEU A 35 -10.59 3.81 -8.81
CA LEU A 35 -9.30 4.32 -9.31
C LEU A 35 -8.26 3.21 -9.17
N TRP A 36 -7.46 3.01 -10.21
CA TRP A 36 -6.46 1.94 -10.32
C TRP A 36 -5.07 2.50 -10.51
N GLU A 37 -4.04 1.65 -10.34
CA GLU A 37 -2.64 1.98 -10.62
C GLU A 37 -2.19 3.21 -9.81
N LEU A 38 -2.58 3.24 -8.54
CA LEU A 38 -2.29 4.33 -7.61
C LEU A 38 -1.04 4.04 -6.78
N HIS A 39 -0.32 5.11 -6.45
CA HIS A 39 0.74 5.08 -5.44
C HIS A 39 0.34 5.87 -4.19
N LEU A 40 0.63 5.33 -3.00
CA LEU A 40 0.45 6.05 -1.75
C LEU A 40 1.53 7.11 -1.64
N VAL A 41 1.12 8.34 -1.28
CA VAL A 41 2.06 9.47 -1.13
C VAL A 41 2.13 9.91 0.33
N ARG A 42 0.97 10.17 0.94
CA ARG A 42 0.90 10.62 2.34
C ARG A 42 -0.49 10.38 2.91
N PHE A 43 -0.54 10.09 4.21
CA PHE A 43 -1.75 10.20 5.00
C PHE A 43 -1.53 11.18 6.17
N ARG A 44 -2.41 12.16 6.33
CA ARG A 44 -2.35 13.12 7.45
C ARG A 44 -3.75 13.56 7.87
N GLY A 45 -4.04 13.45 9.16
CA GLY A 45 -5.37 13.70 9.70
C GLY A 45 -6.36 12.70 9.10
N ASP A 46 -7.23 13.20 8.21
CA ASP A 46 -8.20 12.39 7.45
C ASP A 46 -7.94 12.38 5.94
N THR A 47 -6.87 13.04 5.49
CA THR A 47 -6.61 13.21 4.06
C THR A 47 -5.61 12.17 3.59
N LEU A 48 -6.08 11.32 2.69
CA LEU A 48 -5.28 10.37 1.91
C LEU A 48 -4.83 11.05 0.62
N VAL A 49 -3.52 11.07 0.38
CA VAL A 49 -2.88 11.59 -0.83
C VAL A 49 -2.33 10.41 -1.63
N VAL A 50 -2.73 10.32 -2.89
CA VAL A 50 -2.26 9.31 -3.83
C VAL A 50 -1.83 9.93 -5.14
N GLN A 51 -0.97 9.23 -5.87
CA GLN A 51 -0.51 9.61 -7.20
C GLN A 51 -0.99 8.61 -8.24
N GLN A 52 -1.36 9.09 -9.42
CA GLN A 52 -1.66 8.29 -10.61
C GLN A 52 -0.97 8.94 -11.80
N GLY A 53 0.06 8.28 -12.35
CA GLY A 53 0.95 8.93 -13.31
C GLY A 53 1.48 10.26 -12.75
N ASP A 54 1.32 11.36 -13.50
CA ASP A 54 1.76 12.69 -13.08
C ASP A 54 0.73 13.46 -12.25
N SER A 55 -0.44 12.86 -11.99
CA SER A 55 -1.53 13.49 -11.24
C SER A 55 -1.51 13.10 -9.77
N THR A 56 -1.75 14.08 -8.89
CA THR A 56 -1.93 13.84 -7.45
C THR A 56 -3.37 14.08 -7.05
N PHE A 57 -3.96 13.12 -6.34
CA PHE A 57 -5.33 13.19 -5.83
C PHE A 57 -5.34 13.24 -4.31
N ARG A 58 -6.41 13.83 -3.76
CA ARG A 58 -6.65 13.94 -2.33
C ARG A 58 -8.07 13.51 -2.02
N PHE A 59 -8.20 12.59 -1.08
CA PHE A 59 -9.49 12.06 -0.64
C PHE A 59 -9.61 12.21 0.87
N GLN A 60 -10.80 12.58 1.34
CA GLN A 60 -11.11 12.37 2.75
C GLN A 60 -11.35 10.87 2.97
N ILE A 61 -10.81 10.30 4.03
CA ILE A 61 -10.92 8.86 4.30
C ILE A 61 -12.36 8.37 4.51
N ASN A 62 -13.30 9.27 4.81
CA ASN A 62 -14.72 8.96 4.87
C ASN A 62 -15.35 8.76 3.47
N GLN A 63 -14.70 9.24 2.41
CA GLN A 63 -15.09 9.03 1.02
C GLN A 63 -14.49 7.75 0.44
N VAL A 64 -13.54 7.13 1.15
CA VAL A 64 -12.85 5.91 0.72
C VAL A 64 -13.54 4.72 1.36
N ASP A 65 -14.08 3.84 0.51
CA ASP A 65 -14.80 2.65 0.93
C ASP A 65 -13.90 1.42 0.99
N GLU A 66 -12.99 1.27 0.03
CA GLU A 66 -12.03 0.18 -0.04
C GLU A 66 -10.66 0.69 -0.52
N LEU A 67 -9.60 0.20 0.12
CA LEU A 67 -8.24 0.21 -0.41
C LEU A 67 -7.86 -1.22 -0.73
N ARG A 68 -7.31 -1.45 -1.92
CA ARG A 68 -6.83 -2.76 -2.33
C ARG A 68 -5.41 -2.64 -2.85
N LEU A 69 -4.51 -3.43 -2.29
CA LEU A 69 -3.18 -3.63 -2.85
C LEU A 69 -3.26 -4.75 -3.88
N VAL A 70 -3.13 -4.38 -5.15
CA VAL A 70 -3.19 -5.31 -6.28
C VAL A 70 -1.84 -5.99 -6.44
N ARG A 71 -1.77 -7.25 -6.02
CA ARG A 71 -0.57 -8.07 -6.25
C ARG A 71 -0.54 -8.52 -7.70
N LYS A 72 0.65 -8.57 -8.31
CA LYS A 72 0.79 -9.28 -9.59
C LYS A 72 0.39 -10.73 -9.32
N ALA A 73 -0.63 -11.22 -10.03
CA ALA A 73 -0.96 -12.63 -10.00
C ALA A 73 0.29 -13.41 -10.40
N GLU A 74 0.99 -13.99 -9.44
CA GLU A 74 1.92 -15.06 -9.75
C GLU A 74 1.06 -16.14 -10.39
N ARG A 75 1.33 -16.41 -11.67
CA ARG A 75 0.63 -17.41 -12.46
C ARG A 75 0.95 -18.78 -11.86
N ARG A 76 0.35 -19.14 -10.73
CA ARG A 76 0.26 -20.53 -10.29
C ARG A 76 -0.69 -21.19 -11.27
N GLN A 77 -0.11 -21.70 -12.36
CA GLN A 77 -0.78 -22.50 -13.38
C GLN A 77 -1.26 -23.80 -12.74
N THR A 78 -2.34 -23.73 -11.97
CA THR A 78 -3.19 -24.89 -11.74
C THR A 78 -4.44 -24.61 -12.55
N ALA A 79 -4.40 -24.99 -13.83
CA ALA A 79 -5.56 -24.92 -14.70
C ALA A 79 -6.59 -25.93 -14.22
N GLU A 80 -7.59 -25.49 -13.46
CA GLU A 80 -8.82 -26.26 -13.27
C GLU A 80 -9.85 -25.84 -14.34
N PRO A 81 -10.23 -26.74 -15.26
CA PRO A 81 -11.06 -26.39 -16.40
C PRO A 81 -12.54 -26.47 -16.00
N ASN A 82 -13.08 -25.52 -15.22
CA ASN A 82 -14.54 -25.30 -15.21
C ASN A 82 -15.11 -24.05 -14.51
N ARG A 83 -14.38 -22.93 -14.37
CA ARG A 83 -14.98 -21.69 -13.83
C ARG A 83 -14.95 -20.54 -14.83
N TYR A 84 -16.04 -20.40 -15.57
CA TYR A 84 -16.45 -19.13 -16.15
C TYR A 84 -16.99 -18.23 -15.02
N GLY A 85 -16.38 -17.06 -14.83
CA GLY A 85 -16.85 -16.02 -13.91
C GLY A 85 -16.09 -15.98 -12.57
N GLY A 86 -14.82 -15.57 -12.59
CA GLY A 86 -14.06 -15.23 -11.40
C GLY A 86 -13.56 -13.79 -11.50
N VAL A 87 -14.07 -12.94 -10.62
CA VAL A 87 -13.68 -11.54 -10.41
C VAL A 87 -12.17 -11.37 -10.56
N LEU A 88 -11.73 -10.35 -11.30
CA LEU A 88 -10.32 -9.93 -11.43
C LEU A 88 -9.78 -9.36 -10.10
N GLY A 89 -9.91 -10.09 -9.00
CA GLY A 89 -9.20 -9.88 -7.75
C GLY A 89 -8.24 -11.04 -7.60
N GLY A 90 -6.94 -10.77 -7.55
CA GLY A 90 -5.96 -11.81 -7.28
C GLY A 90 -6.29 -12.44 -5.91
N ALA A 91 -6.19 -13.76 -5.80
CA ALA A 91 -6.40 -14.46 -4.53
C ALA A 91 -5.44 -13.98 -3.41
N ASP A 92 -4.40 -13.23 -3.79
CA ASP A 92 -3.35 -12.72 -2.93
C ASP A 92 -3.43 -11.18 -2.70
N ASP A 93 -4.49 -10.50 -3.17
CA ASP A 93 -4.66 -9.06 -2.93
C ASP A 93 -4.93 -8.77 -1.44
N GLU A 94 -4.28 -7.74 -0.89
CA GLU A 94 -4.62 -7.23 0.44
C GLU A 94 -5.78 -6.25 0.29
N VAL A 95 -6.92 -6.53 0.95
CA VAL A 95 -8.16 -5.76 0.80
C VAL A 95 -8.58 -5.17 2.14
N PHE A 96 -8.65 -3.84 2.20
CA PHE A 96 -9.05 -3.07 3.37
C PHE A 96 -10.41 -2.40 3.12
N ARG A 97 -11.48 -3.05 3.57
CA ARG A 97 -12.86 -2.53 3.48
C ARG A 97 -13.11 -1.53 4.61
N LEU A 98 -12.89 -0.26 4.34
CA LEU A 98 -13.02 0.81 5.33
C LEU A 98 -14.47 1.04 5.78
N THR A 99 -15.46 0.69 4.95
CA THR A 99 -16.89 0.83 5.28
C THR A 99 -17.31 0.10 6.55
N LEU A 100 -16.58 -0.93 6.96
CA LEU A 100 -16.84 -1.74 8.16
C LEU A 100 -16.45 -1.04 9.46
N TYR A 101 -15.79 0.11 9.38
CA TYR A 101 -15.14 0.77 10.50
C TYR A 101 -15.62 2.21 10.67
N ASN A 102 -15.63 2.67 11.92
CA ASN A 102 -15.86 4.07 12.23
C ASN A 102 -14.64 4.94 11.84
N LEU A 103 -14.78 6.26 11.85
CA LEU A 103 -13.71 7.16 11.38
C LEU A 103 -12.40 7.01 12.16
N VAL A 104 -12.46 6.77 13.47
CA VAL A 104 -11.26 6.60 14.31
C VAL A 104 -10.51 5.33 13.93
N GLU A 105 -11.24 4.24 13.75
CA GLU A 105 -10.69 2.95 13.30
C GLU A 105 -10.11 3.05 11.88
N ARG A 106 -10.81 3.71 10.95
CA ARG A 106 -10.31 3.96 9.60
C ARG A 106 -8.96 4.68 9.61
N ARG A 107 -8.82 5.72 10.45
CA ARG A 107 -7.53 6.43 10.62
C ARG A 107 -6.42 5.48 11.07
N GLN A 108 -6.70 4.62 12.04
CA GLN A 108 -5.73 3.65 12.54
C GLN A 108 -5.33 2.64 11.47
N ILE A 109 -6.29 2.11 10.73
CA ILE A 109 -6.05 1.17 9.63
C ILE A 109 -5.18 1.83 8.55
N VAL A 110 -5.54 3.02 8.08
CA VAL A 110 -4.76 3.68 7.01
C VAL A 110 -3.39 4.14 7.53
N ALA A 111 -3.28 4.59 8.77
CA ALA A 111 -1.97 4.86 9.36
C ALA A 111 -1.10 3.59 9.44
N GLN A 112 -1.70 2.43 9.68
CA GLN A 112 -1.00 1.14 9.69
C GLN A 112 -0.59 0.73 8.27
N ILE A 113 -1.47 0.87 7.27
CA ILE A 113 -1.14 0.67 5.85
C ILE A 113 0.11 1.47 5.45
N PHE A 114 0.21 2.74 5.85
CA PHE A 114 1.37 3.58 5.53
C PHE A 114 2.65 3.18 6.28
N LYS A 115 2.56 2.42 7.38
CA LYS A 115 3.72 1.84 8.05
C LYS A 115 4.17 0.55 7.37
N ASP A 116 3.21 -0.28 6.98
CA ASP A 116 3.47 -1.59 6.37
C ASP A 116 3.89 -1.46 4.90
N HIS A 117 3.35 -0.45 4.21
CA HIS A 117 3.58 -0.13 2.81
C HIS A 117 4.07 1.33 2.69
N PRO A 118 5.31 1.62 3.11
CA PRO A 118 5.82 2.98 3.13
C PRO A 118 5.92 3.55 1.69
N PRO A 119 5.44 4.78 1.46
CA PRO A 119 5.56 5.45 0.17
C PRO A 119 6.99 5.42 -0.37
N ALA A 120 7.14 5.24 -1.68
CA ALA A 120 8.42 5.45 -2.32
C ALA A 120 8.94 6.86 -2.01
N PRO A 121 10.24 7.03 -1.68
CA PRO A 121 10.82 8.35 -1.55
C PRO A 121 10.57 9.09 -2.87
N SER A 122 9.96 10.27 -2.79
CA SER A 122 9.81 11.13 -3.97
C SER A 122 11.20 11.39 -4.56
N PRO A 123 11.37 11.30 -5.90
CA PRO A 123 12.63 11.64 -6.55
C PRO A 123 13.06 13.08 -6.29
#